data_AF-A0A6B2LXZ0-F1
#
_entry.id   AF-A0A6B2LXZ0-F1
#
_cell.length_a   1.000
_cell.length_b   1.000
_cell.length_c   1.000
_cell.angle_alpha   90.00
_cell.angle_beta   90.00
_cell.angle_gamma   90.00
#
_symmetry.space_group_name_H-M   'P 1'
#
loop_
_entity.id
_entity.type
_entity.pdbx_description
1 polymer ?
#
loop_
_entity_poly.entity_id
_entity_poly.type
_entity_poly.pdbx_seq_one_letter_code
_entity_poly.pdbx_strand_id
1 'polypeptide(L)'
;MFFVQDLKDGPKQLATFLNTPCVECVDVFAPPAMETCSRLMRTYSDTPMDFADATLVLAATILKLPDILTLDVRGFRTYRFAKRRAFRMFLQDGA
;
A
#
# COMPACT_ATOMS: atom_id res chain seq x y z
N MET A 1 -10.91 15.07 -6.34
CA MET A 1 -9.96 13.99 -6.01
C MET A 1 -10.01 13.01 -7.18
N PHE A 2 -8.91 12.88 -7.94
CA PHE A 2 -8.88 12.18 -9.24
C PHE A 2 -9.43 10.74 -9.16
N PHE A 3 -9.07 10.00 -8.11
CA PHE A 3 -9.47 8.60 -7.92
C PHE A 3 -10.97 8.35 -7.71
N VAL A 4 -11.74 9.36 -7.31
CA VAL A 4 -13.19 9.24 -7.02
C VAL A 4 -14.01 10.26 -7.83
N GLN A 5 -13.43 10.78 -8.91
CA GLN A 5 -14.05 11.85 -9.71
C GLN A 5 -15.33 11.39 -10.43
N ASP A 6 -15.42 10.10 -10.75
CA ASP A 6 -16.58 9.50 -11.43
C ASP A 6 -17.71 9.08 -10.47
N LEU A 7 -17.49 9.23 -9.15
CA LEU A 7 -18.49 8.94 -8.13
C LEU A 7 -19.26 10.21 -7.76
N LYS A 8 -20.60 10.11 -7.71
CA LYS A 8 -21.46 11.20 -7.20
C LYS A 8 -21.10 11.50 -5.74
N ASP A 9 -20.60 12.70 -5.46
CA ASP A 9 -20.09 13.07 -4.13
C ASP A 9 -18.97 12.11 -3.64
N GLY A 10 -18.03 11.78 -4.54
CA GLY A 10 -16.93 10.86 -4.31
C GLY A 10 -16.14 11.09 -3.00
N PRO A 11 -15.77 12.33 -2.63
CA PRO A 11 -15.10 12.59 -1.35
C PRO A 11 -15.90 12.12 -0.14
N LYS A 12 -17.22 12.33 -0.11
CA LYS A 12 -18.09 11.85 0.96
C LYS A 12 -18.19 10.34 0.97
N GLN A 13 -18.36 9.71 -0.19
CA GLN A 13 -18.42 8.25 -0.29
C GLN A 13 -17.14 7.59 0.19
N LEU A 14 -15.97 8.14 -0.16
CA LEU A 14 -14.68 7.67 0.33
C LEU A 14 -14.60 7.80 1.86
N ALA A 15 -15.00 8.96 2.41
CA ALA A 15 -15.04 9.15 3.86
C ALA A 15 -15.97 8.14 4.54
N THR A 16 -17.13 7.84 3.96
CA THR A 16 -18.03 6.79 4.47
C THR A 16 -17.37 5.41 4.43
N PHE A 17 -16.74 5.03 3.32
CA PHE A 17 -16.02 3.77 3.19
C PHE A 17 -14.95 3.62 4.27
N LEU A 18 -14.11 4.64 4.47
CA LEU A 18 -13.05 4.64 5.49
C LEU A 18 -13.57 4.54 6.94
N ASN A 19 -14.82 4.93 7.20
CA ASN A 19 -15.46 4.80 8.51
C ASN A 19 -16.23 3.47 8.68
N THR A 20 -16.14 2.55 7.72
CA THR A 20 -16.81 1.25 7.81
C THR A 20 -16.06 0.35 8.82
N PRO A 21 -16.73 -0.44 9.68
CA PRO A 21 -16.09 -1.25 10.73
C PRO A 21 -15.04 -2.27 10.25
N CYS A 22 -14.97 -2.56 8.95
CA CYS A 22 -14.01 -3.49 8.36
C CYS A 22 -12.76 -2.81 7.79
N VAL A 23 -12.63 -1.49 7.90
CA VAL A 23 -11.44 -0.75 7.42
C VAL A 23 -10.60 -0.33 8.62
N GLU A 24 -9.36 -0.82 8.66
CA GLU A 24 -8.34 -0.37 9.61
C GLU A 24 -7.42 0.64 8.95
N CYS A 25 -7.26 1.82 9.56
CA CYS A 25 -6.31 2.84 9.13
C CYS A 25 -5.02 2.71 9.93
N VAL A 26 -3.89 2.55 9.24
CA VAL A 26 -2.56 2.48 9.86
C VAL A 26 -1.77 3.75 9.55
N ASP A 27 -1.29 4.40 10.60
CA ASP A 27 -0.37 5.53 10.45
C ASP A 27 1.07 5.04 10.20
N VAL A 28 1.64 5.50 9.09
CA VAL A 28 3.00 5.21 8.63
C VAL A 28 3.80 6.50 8.35
N PHE A 29 3.39 7.62 8.96
CA PHE A 29 3.99 8.94 8.76
C PHE A 29 4.84 9.43 9.95
N ALA A 30 4.95 8.66 11.03
CA ALA A 30 5.88 8.96 12.11
C ALA A 30 7.34 9.01 11.59
N PRO A 31 8.25 9.81 12.18
CA PRO A 31 9.61 9.98 11.65
C PRO A 31 10.39 8.67 11.38
N PRO A 32 10.35 7.64 12.25
CA PRO A 32 11.02 6.36 11.96
C PRO A 32 10.41 5.60 10.75
N ALA A 33 9.12 5.77 10.52
CA ALA A 33 8.42 5.21 9.37
C ALA A 33 8.86 5.91 8.08
N MET A 34 8.99 7.25 8.11
CA MET A 34 9.51 8.03 6.98
C MET A 34 10.93 7.64 6.57
N GLU A 35 11.83 7.42 7.55
CA GLU A 35 13.19 6.94 7.27
C GLU A 35 13.17 5.53 6.63
N THR A 36 12.28 4.67 7.12
CA THR A 36 12.09 3.34 6.54
C THR A 36 11.59 3.40 5.10
N CYS A 37 10.63 4.27 4.79
CA CYS A 37 10.15 4.49 3.43
C CYS A 37 11.26 5.01 2.51
N SER A 38 12.06 5.98 2.97
CA SER A 38 13.21 6.51 2.22
C SER A 38 14.24 5.41 1.88
N ARG A 39 14.52 4.50 2.82
CA ARG A 39 15.39 3.35 2.59
C ARG A 39 14.78 2.37 1.58
N LEU A 40 13.47 2.13 1.62
CA LEU A 40 12.79 1.26 0.66
C LEU A 40 12.88 1.84 -0.75
N MET A 41 12.57 3.12 -0.93
CA MET A 41 12.70 3.81 -2.22
C MET A 41 14.12 3.73 -2.78
N ARG A 42 15.15 3.89 -1.93
CA ARG A 42 16.55 3.71 -2.34
C ARG A 42 16.86 2.26 -2.75
N THR A 43 16.28 1.28 -2.05
CA THR A 43 16.50 -0.15 -2.31
C THR A 43 15.90 -0.57 -3.66
N TYR A 44 14.77 0.02 -4.03
CA TYR A 44 14.05 -0.30 -5.27
C TYR A 44 14.21 0.80 -6.33
N SER A 45 15.33 1.53 -6.34
CA SER A 45 15.56 2.59 -7.33
C SER A 45 15.51 2.08 -8.78
N ASP A 46 15.89 0.81 -9.00
CA ASP A 46 15.90 0.18 -10.32
C ASP A 46 14.52 -0.31 -10.79
N THR A 47 13.57 -0.47 -9.86
CA THR A 47 12.15 -0.74 -10.13
C THR A 47 11.35 0.33 -9.41
N PRO A 48 11.27 1.54 -9.99
CA PRO A 48 11.04 2.78 -9.26
C PRO A 48 9.83 2.63 -8.32
N MET A 49 10.13 2.64 -7.03
CA MET A 49 9.16 2.65 -5.95
C MET A 49 8.92 4.09 -5.53
N ASP A 50 7.67 4.52 -5.53
CA ASP A 50 7.32 5.83 -5.00
C ASP A 50 7.05 5.77 -3.48
N PHE A 51 6.78 6.93 -2.89
CA PHE A 51 6.51 7.00 -1.46
C PHE A 51 5.21 6.30 -1.07
N ALA A 52 4.19 6.30 -1.93
CA ALA A 52 2.93 5.61 -1.66
C ALA A 52 3.16 4.09 -1.60
N ASP A 53 3.90 3.52 -2.54
CA ASP A 53 4.27 2.10 -2.54
C ASP A 53 5.09 1.73 -1.30
N ALA A 54 6.07 2.58 -0.93
CA ALA A 54 6.87 2.37 0.27
C ALA A 54 6.01 2.32 1.55
N THR A 55 5.00 3.19 1.64
CA THR A 55 4.04 3.17 2.77
C THR A 55 3.20 1.91 2.81
N LEU A 56 2.79 1.35 1.67
CA LEU A 56 2.08 0.07 1.60
C LEU A 56 2.98 -1.11 2.01
N VAL A 57 4.25 -1.11 1.60
CA VAL A 57 5.24 -2.13 2.03
C VAL A 57 5.48 -2.08 3.53
N LEU A 58 5.55 -0.87 4.10
CA LEU A 58 5.70 -0.68 5.54
C LEU A 58 4.44 -1.11 6.31
N ALA A 59 3.25 -0.73 5.83
CA ALA A 59 1.98 -1.14 6.44
C ALA A 59 1.83 -2.66 6.49
N ALA A 60 2.13 -3.35 5.38
CA ALA A 60 2.12 -4.81 5.31
C ALA A 60 3.13 -5.45 6.29
N THR A 61 4.27 -4.79 6.52
CA THR A 61 5.27 -5.23 7.51
C THR A 61 4.77 -5.11 8.94
N ILE A 62 4.13 -3.98 9.28
CA ILE A 62 3.56 -3.72 10.61
C ILE A 62 2.40 -4.67 10.91
N LEU A 63 1.46 -4.78 9.97
CA LEU A 63 0.26 -5.60 10.10
C LEU A 63 0.50 -7.10 9.90
N LYS A 64 1.67 -7.48 9.36
CA LYS A 64 2.02 -8.86 8.98
C LYS A 64 1.07 -9.47 7.95
N LEU A 65 0.50 -8.64 7.08
CA LEU A 65 -0.44 -9.07 6.03
C LEU A 65 0.31 -9.34 4.71
N PRO A 66 0.21 -10.55 4.14
CA PRO A 66 0.86 -10.88 2.88
C PRO A 66 0.06 -10.47 1.65
N ASP A 67 -1.27 -10.32 1.79
CA ASP A 67 -2.17 -10.08 0.69
C ASP A 67 -2.21 -8.59 0.33
N ILE A 68 -2.13 -8.28 -0.96
CA ILE A 68 -2.28 -6.91 -1.46
C ILE A 68 -3.27 -6.83 -2.61
N LEU A 69 -4.15 -5.84 -2.53
CA LEU A 69 -5.08 -5.48 -3.60
C LEU A 69 -4.52 -4.28 -4.37
N THR A 70 -3.97 -4.52 -5.56
CA THR A 70 -3.40 -3.45 -6.41
C THR A 70 -3.46 -3.82 -7.89
N LEU A 71 -3.46 -2.81 -8.75
CA LEU A 71 -3.29 -2.96 -10.20
C LEU A 71 -1.82 -2.88 -10.62
N ASP A 72 -0.93 -2.35 -9.77
CA ASP A 72 0.51 -2.37 -10.04
C ASP A 72 1.10 -3.75 -9.72
N VAL A 73 0.86 -4.68 -10.64
CA VAL A 73 1.37 -6.06 -10.53
C VAL A 73 2.89 -6.10 -10.62
N ARG A 74 3.50 -5.23 -11.45
CA ARG A 74 4.95 -5.27 -11.69
C ARG A 74 5.72 -4.81 -10.47
N GLY A 75 5.31 -3.72 -9.84
CA GLY A 75 5.93 -3.23 -8.60
C GLY A 75 5.80 -4.26 -7.49
N PHE A 76 4.58 -4.66 -7.14
CA PHE A 76 4.35 -5.52 -5.96
C PHE A 76 4.78 -6.99 -6.12
N ARG A 77 4.97 -7.50 -7.34
CA ARG A 77 5.72 -8.76 -7.56
C ARG A 77 7.22 -8.62 -7.28
N THR A 78 7.77 -7.42 -7.39
CA THR A 78 9.19 -7.13 -7.13
C THR A 78 9.44 -6.79 -5.66
N TYR A 79 8.56 -6.00 -5.06
CA TYR A 79 8.71 -5.54 -3.68
C TYR A 79 8.61 -6.66 -2.66
N ARG A 80 9.27 -6.49 -1.52
CA ARG A 80 9.31 -7.45 -0.42
C ARG A 80 9.01 -6.76 0.90
N PHE A 81 8.13 -7.37 1.69
CA PHE A 81 7.77 -6.88 3.02
C PHE A 81 8.40 -7.75 4.12
N ALA A 82 8.52 -7.20 5.33
CA ALA A 82 9.11 -7.85 6.50
C ALA A 82 10.47 -8.51 6.19
N LYS A 83 10.65 -9.79 6.57
CA LYS A 83 11.87 -10.58 6.34
C LYS A 83 11.98 -11.06 4.88
N ARG A 84 11.90 -10.13 3.92
CA ARG A 84 11.99 -10.36 2.47
C ARG A 84 10.90 -11.28 1.90
N ARG A 85 9.68 -11.24 2.46
CA ARG A 85 8.55 -12.02 1.97
C ARG A 85 7.94 -11.38 0.72
N ALA A 86 7.52 -12.20 -0.24
CA ALA A 86 6.76 -11.76 -1.40
C ALA A 86 5.29 -11.53 -1.03
N PHE A 87 4.67 -10.53 -1.66
CA PHE A 87 3.23 -10.32 -1.59
C PHE A 87 2.46 -11.43 -2.32
N ARG A 88 1.24 -11.71 -1.83
CA ARG A 88 0.22 -12.42 -2.59
C ARG A 88 -0.68 -11.38 -3.24
N MET A 89 -0.76 -11.41 -4.55
CA MET A 89 -1.54 -10.45 -5.31
C MET A 89 -3.01 -10.87 -5.25
N PHE A 90 -3.84 -10.22 -4.44
CA PHE A 90 -5.22 -10.67 -4.20
C PHE A 90 -6.05 -10.76 -5.49
N LEU A 91 -5.90 -9.81 -6.40
CA LEU A 91 -6.64 -9.80 -7.67
C LEU A 91 -6.13 -10.82 -8.70
N GLN A 92 -4.85 -11.19 -8.66
CA GLN A 92 -4.21 -12.00 -9.71
C GLN A 92 -3.88 -13.43 -9.27
N ASP A 93 -3.53 -13.61 -8.00
CA ASP A 93 -3.23 -14.91 -7.40
C ASP A 93 -4.44 -15.47 -6.63
N GLY A 94 -5.49 -14.65 -6.43
CA GLY A 94 -6.77 -15.02 -5.82
C GLY A 94 -7.87 -15.22 -6.85
N ALA A 95 -8.02 -16.46 -7.32
CA ALA A 95 -9.22 -17.04 -7.92
C ALA A 95 -9.27 -18.53 -7.58
#